data_AF-M9QZ92-F1
#
_entry.id   AF-M9QZ92-F1
#
_cell.length_a   1.000
_cell.length_b   1.000
_cell.length_c   1.000
_cell.angle_alpha   90.00
_cell.angle_beta   90.00
_cell.angle_gamma   90.00
#
_symmetry.space_group_name_H-M   'P 1'
#
loop_
_entity.id
_entity.type
_entity.pdbx_description
1 polymer ?
#
loop_
_entity_poly.entity_id
_entity_poly.type
_entity_poly.pdbx_seq_one_letter_code
_entity_poly.pdbx_strand_id
1 'polypeptide(L)' 'YITIYRHLKQNPEYQCYPIFKYFENWCQDENRHGDFFSALMKAQPQFLNDWKAKLWSRFFCLS' A
#
# COMPACT_ATOMS: atom_id res chain seq x y z
N TYR A 1 -3.95 5.26 4.51
CA TYR A 1 -5.15 6.03 4.11
C TYR A 1 -6.48 5.33 4.38
N ILE A 2 -6.58 4.01 4.14
CA ILE A 2 -7.84 3.27 4.25
C ILE A 2 -8.53 3.37 5.63
N THR A 3 -7.78 3.31 6.73
CA THR A 3 -8.34 3.38 8.09
C THR A 3 -8.96 4.73 8.39
N ILE A 4 -8.29 5.83 7.98
CA ILE A 4 -8.80 7.19 8.13
C ILE A 4 -10.05 7.38 7.27
N TYR A 5 -10.01 6.94 6.02
CA TYR A 5 -11.19 6.98 5.14
C TYR A 5 -12.37 6.21 5.74
N ARG A 6 -12.16 4.98 6.25
CA ARG A 6 -13.21 4.18 6.89
C ARG A 6 -13.78 4.86 8.13
N HIS A 7 -12.92 5.42 8.97
CA HIS A 7 -13.34 6.13 10.18
C HIS A 7 -14.19 7.38 9.86
N LEU A 8 -13.74 8.20 8.90
CA LEU A 8 -14.49 9.40 8.47
C LEU A 8 -15.76 9.07 7.70
N LYS A 9 -15.79 7.93 6.99
CA LYS A 9 -17.01 7.42 6.34
C LYS A 9 -18.07 6.98 7.36
N GLN A 10 -17.66 6.43 8.49
CA GLN A 10 -18.54 6.04 9.59
C GLN A 10 -18.95 7.23 10.46
N ASN A 11 -18.14 8.28 10.52
CA ASN A 11 -18.39 9.48 11.31
C ASN A 11 -18.21 10.76 10.45
N PRO A 12 -19.17 11.06 9.55
CA PRO A 12 -19.06 12.16 8.59
C PRO A 12 -18.91 13.54 9.25
N GLU A 13 -19.36 13.70 10.49
CA GLU A 13 -19.28 14.93 11.30
C GLU A 13 -17.84 15.34 11.59
N TYR A 14 -16.89 14.41 11.61
CA TYR A 14 -15.46 14.70 11.80
C TYR A 14 -14.72 14.97 10.49
N GLN A 15 -15.41 14.97 9.35
CA GLN A 15 -14.81 15.30 8.06
C GLN A 15 -14.69 16.82 7.86
N CYS A 16 -13.77 17.44 8.62
CA CYS A 16 -13.59 18.89 8.67
C CYS A 16 -13.04 19.52 7.37
N TYR A 17 -12.45 18.72 6.47
CA TYR A 17 -11.83 19.24 5.24
C TYR A 17 -12.08 18.35 4.01
N PRO A 18 -12.29 18.91 2.81
CA PRO A 18 -12.56 18.14 1.60
C PRO A 18 -11.46 17.15 1.18
N ILE A 19 -10.22 17.37 1.63
CA ILE A 19 -9.05 16.51 1.28
C ILE A 19 -9.29 15.04 1.62
N PHE A 20 -10.05 14.77 2.68
CA PHE A 20 -10.31 13.40 3.14
C PHE A 20 -11.16 12.59 2.15
N LYS A 21 -11.91 13.25 1.25
CA LYS A 21 -12.66 12.58 0.19
C LYS A 21 -11.76 11.92 -0.85
N TYR A 22 -10.51 12.38 -0.99
CA TYR A 22 -9.55 11.80 -1.95
C TYR A 22 -8.83 10.57 -1.41
N PHE A 23 -8.97 10.24 -0.11
CA PHE A 23 -8.21 9.16 0.52
C PHE A 23 -8.57 7.77 -0.04
N GLU A 24 -9.82 7.58 -0.48
CA GLU A 24 -10.22 6.34 -1.15
C GLU A 24 -9.48 6.16 -2.48
N ASN A 25 -9.46 7.20 -3.31
CA ASN A 25 -8.75 7.19 -4.59
C ASN A 25 -7.23 7.01 -4.39
N TRP A 26 -6.65 7.67 -3.39
CA TRP A 26 -5.23 7.49 -3.06
C TRP A 26 -4.90 6.09 -2.57
N CYS A 27 -5.79 5.46 -1.79
CA CYS A 27 -5.61 4.07 -1.40
C CYS A 27 -5.62 3.11 -2.62
N GLN A 28 -6.47 3.39 -3.62
CA GLN A 28 -6.48 2.62 -4.86
C GLN A 28 -5.22 2.83 -5.69
N ASP A 29 -4.74 4.07 -5.76
CA ASP A 29 -3.50 4.41 -6.45
C ASP A 29 -2.28 3.73 -5.80
N GLU A 30 -2.20 3.76 -4.47
CA GLU A 30 -1.16 3.08 -3.69
C GLU A 30 -1.16 1.56 -3.93
N ASN A 31 -2.35 0.93 -3.96
CA ASN A 31 -2.47 -0.49 -4.31
C ASN A 31 -2.00 -0.76 -5.75
N ARG A 32 -2.35 0.09 -6.71
CA ARG A 32 -1.95 -0.06 -8.12
C ARG A 32 -0.43 0.07 -8.29
N HIS A 33 0.22 0.95 -7.54
CA HIS A 33 1.68 1.01 -7.49
C HIS A 33 2.27 -0.29 -6.96
N GLY A 34 1.72 -0.87 -5.89
CA GLY A 34 2.14 -2.16 -5.35
C GLY A 34 2.03 -3.29 -6.37
N ASP A 35 0.91 -3.36 -7.10
CA ASP A 35 0.70 -4.36 -8.16
C ASP A 35 1.72 -4.22 -9.29
N PHE A 36 2.01 -2.98 -9.71
CA PHE A 36 3.02 -2.71 -10.72
C PHE A 36 4.41 -3.19 -10.29
N PHE A 37 4.85 -2.84 -9.08
CA PHE A 37 6.14 -3.31 -8.55
C PHE A 37 6.19 -4.83 -8.42
N SER A 38 5.09 -5.47 -7.98
CA SER A 38 5.00 -6.92 -7.88
C SER A 38 5.16 -7.59 -9.25
N ALA A 39 4.50 -7.07 -10.28
CA ALA A 39 4.64 -7.55 -11.65
C ALA A 39 6.08 -7.37 -12.18
N LEU A 40 6.68 -6.19 -11.95
CA LEU A 40 8.05 -5.89 -12.35
C LEU A 40 9.07 -6.86 -11.71
N MET A 41 8.93 -7.12 -10.41
CA MET A 41 9.82 -8.03 -9.68
C MET A 41 9.65 -9.47 -10.15
N LYS A 42 8.42 -9.91 -10.46
CA LYS A 42 8.17 -11.24 -11.03
C LYS A 42 8.75 -11.41 -12.43
N ALA A 43 8.76 -10.35 -13.23
CA ALA A 43 9.38 -10.35 -14.56
C ALA A 43 10.92 -10.40 -14.49
N GLN A 44 11.51 -10.15 -13.32
CA GLN A 44 12.95 -10.10 -13.09
C GLN A 44 13.33 -11.01 -11.89
N PRO A 45 13.19 -12.34 -12.03
CA PRO A 45 13.30 -13.29 -10.91
C PRO A 45 14.69 -13.30 -10.23
N GLN A 46 15.73 -12.78 -10.89
CA GLN A 46 17.06 -12.64 -10.31
C GLN A 46 17.07 -11.76 -9.05
N PHE A 47 16.15 -10.79 -8.93
CA PHE A 47 16.06 -9.90 -7.77
C PHE A 47 15.25 -10.48 -6.60
N LEU A 48 14.54 -11.59 -6.81
CA LEU A 48 13.71 -12.24 -5.79
C LEU A 48 14.35 -13.51 -5.22
N ASN A 49 15.15 -14.20 -6.01
CA ASN A 49 15.64 -15.54 -5.68
C ASN A 49 16.96 -15.56 -4.91
N ASP A 50 17.63 -14.42 -4.76
CA ASP A 50 18.89 -14.33 -4.02
C ASP A 50 18.69 -14.38 -2.49
N TRP A 51 19.77 -14.68 -1.77
CA TRP A 51 19.74 -14.84 -0.32
C TRP A 51 19.52 -13.50 0.42
N LYS A 52 20.00 -12.38 -0.13
CA LYS A 52 19.83 -11.05 0.47
C LYS A 52 18.37 -10.61 0.38
N ALA A 53 17.74 -10.78 -0.77
CA ALA A 53 16.32 -10.50 -1.01
C ALA A 53 15.44 -11.29 -0.05
N LYS A 54 15.75 -12.58 0.18
CA LYS A 54 15.04 -13.42 1.16
C LYS A 54 15.21 -12.92 2.60
N LEU A 55 16.41 -12.50 3.00
CA LEU A 55 16.65 -11.96 4.33
C LEU A 55 15.94 -10.60 4.52
N TRP A 56 16.00 -9.71 3.53
CA TRP A 56 15.31 -8.42 3.57
C TRP A 56 13.80 -8.58 3.62
N SER A 57 13.24 -9.50 2.83
CA SER A 57 11.81 -9.82 2.89
C SER A 57 11.40 -10.29 4.29
N ARG A 58 12.19 -11.17 4.92
CA ARG A 58 11.93 -11.58 6.32
C ARG A 58 12.05 -10.41 7.29
N PHE A 59 13.06 -9.55 7.14
CA PHE A 59 13.24 -8.40 8.02
C PHE A 59 12.05 -7.43 7.97
N PHE A 60 11.57 -7.08 6.78
CA PHE A 60 10.46 -6.13 6.62
C PHE A 60 9.07 -6.75 6.84
N CYS A 61 8.93 -8.08 6.76
CA CYS A 61 7.69 -8.80 7.07
C CYS A 61 7.63 -9.34 8.51
N LEU A 62 8.59 -8.99 9.37
CA LEU A 62 8.47 -9.17 10.82
C LEU A 62 7.56 -8.06 11.37
N SER A 63 6.25 -8.26 11.27
CA SER A 63 5.22 -7.32 11.74
C SER A 63 4.00 -8.07 12.23
#